data_AF-A0A6N2VAR5-F1
#
_entry.id   AF-A0A6N2VAR5-F1
#
_cell.length_a   1.000
_cell.length_b   1.000
_cell.length_c   1.000
_cell.angle_alpha   90.00
_cell.angle_beta   90.00
_cell.angle_gamma   90.00
#
_symmetry.space_group_name_H-M   'P 1'
#
loop_
_entity.id
_entity.type
_entity.pdbx_description
1 polymer ?
#
loop_
_entity_poly.entity_id
_entity_poly.type
_entity_poly.pdbx_seq_one_letter_code
_entity_poly.pdbx_strand_id
1 'polypeptide(L)'
;MQTVTELYYGHTIQVDFTITPKDKELEFIPDSVKEIIFNNLTEDVNSGEFTEEDTGDGYSGKWKIQPLNFQLMLRIVNWDYNCIRATEGLNLEQFQKSYGNVMGAHYYGKWCEFKFNFFKMIRYFNQYMDAGQTFCNMLMVVVEDYEEKKRNKSK
;
A
#
# COMPACT_ATOMS: atom_id res chain seq x y z
N MET A 1 -1.26 16.50 23.19
CA MET A 1 -0.60 15.61 22.22
C MET A 1 -1.66 14.74 21.58
N GLN A 2 -1.80 14.81 20.26
CA GLN A 2 -2.85 14.11 19.50
C GLN A 2 -2.20 13.35 18.35
N THR A 3 -2.62 12.12 18.10
CA THR A 3 -2.20 11.35 16.92
C THR A 3 -3.34 11.27 15.92
N VAL A 4 -3.05 11.62 14.66
CA VAL A 4 -3.98 11.49 13.53
C VAL A 4 -3.35 10.55 12.52
N THR A 5 -4.15 9.66 11.94
CA THR A 5 -3.69 8.76 10.87
C THR A 5 -4.62 8.89 9.68
N GLU A 6 -4.07 9.18 8.50
CA GLU A 6 -4.83 9.43 7.28
C GLU A 6 -4.17 8.76 6.08
N LEU A 7 -4.97 8.30 5.11
CA LEU A 7 -4.48 7.85 3.82
C LEU A 7 -4.22 9.08 2.93
N TYR A 8 -2.97 9.30 2.53
CA TYR A 8 -2.56 10.43 1.72
C TYR A 8 -1.54 9.97 0.67
N TYR A 9 -1.81 10.27 -0.61
CA TYR A 9 -0.99 9.84 -1.77
C TYR A 9 -0.57 8.35 -1.75
N GLY A 10 -1.49 7.45 -1.38
CA GLY A 10 -1.22 6.01 -1.35
C GLY A 10 -0.42 5.53 -0.13
N HIS A 11 -0.05 6.44 0.77
CA HIS A 11 0.61 6.13 2.03
C HIS A 11 -0.34 6.32 3.21
N THR A 12 -0.26 5.45 4.20
CA THR A 12 -0.87 5.72 5.51
C THR A 12 0.09 6.60 6.29
N ILE A 13 -0.25 7.87 6.44
CA ILE A 13 0.56 8.85 7.17
C ILE A 13 0.04 8.93 8.60
N GLN A 14 0.94 8.76 9.56
CA GLN A 14 0.69 9.04 10.97
C GLN A 14 1.36 10.35 11.33
N VAL A 15 0.60 11.25 11.96
CA VAL A 15 1.09 12.52 12.50
C VAL A 15 0.83 12.58 13.99
N ASP A 16 1.90 12.80 14.75
CA ASP A 16 1.86 13.02 16.19
C ASP A 16 2.03 14.53 16.46
N PHE A 17 0.92 15.22 16.74
CA PHE A 17 0.88 16.64 17.05
C PHE A 17 1.31 16.90 18.48
N THR A 18 2.36 17.72 18.61
CA THR A 18 2.84 18.24 19.89
C THR A 18 2.02 19.47 20.31
N ILE A 19 1.83 20.41 19.38
CA ILE A 19 1.01 21.62 19.58
C ILE A 19 -0.11 21.65 18.54
N THR A 20 -1.32 21.99 18.99
CA THR A 20 -2.49 22.27 18.14
C THR A 20 -3.13 23.60 18.55
N PRO A 21 -3.62 24.42 17.59
CA PRO A 21 -4.34 25.65 17.91
C PRO A 21 -5.66 25.36 18.61
N LYS A 22 -5.90 26.01 19.76
CA LYS A 22 -7.15 26.04 20.56
C LYS A 22 -7.87 24.68 20.69
N ASP A 23 -7.38 23.78 21.56
CA ASP A 23 -8.06 22.55 22.02
C ASP A 23 -8.87 21.81 20.94
N LYS A 24 -8.38 21.84 19.70
CA LYS A 24 -9.11 21.37 18.53
C LYS A 24 -8.80 19.91 18.36
N GLU A 25 -9.79 19.05 18.55
CA GLU A 25 -9.68 17.66 18.12
C GLU A 25 -9.63 17.62 16.59
N LEU A 26 -8.48 17.19 16.07
CA LEU A 26 -8.27 17.00 14.64
C LEU A 26 -8.86 15.66 14.16
N GLU A 27 -9.83 15.68 13.27
CA GLU A 27 -10.29 14.47 12.57
C GLU A 27 -9.38 14.11 11.38
N PHE A 28 -8.70 15.10 10.81
CA PHE A 28 -7.87 14.98 9.60
C PHE A 28 -6.56 15.75 9.78
N ILE A 29 -5.54 15.39 9.00
CA ILE A 29 -4.29 16.13 8.91
C ILE A 29 -4.58 17.47 8.21
N PRO A 30 -4.25 18.64 8.83
CA PRO A 30 -4.44 19.95 8.22
C PRO A 30 -3.66 20.14 6.92
N ASP A 31 -4.17 20.98 6.03
CA ASP A 31 -3.58 21.19 4.70
C ASP A 31 -2.15 21.77 4.77
N SER A 32 -1.87 22.67 5.71
CA SER A 32 -0.52 23.21 5.93
C SER A 32 0.50 22.13 6.33
N VAL A 33 0.07 21.14 7.11
CA VAL A 33 0.92 19.97 7.44
C VAL A 33 1.04 19.01 6.26
N LYS A 34 -0.04 18.83 5.49
CA LYS A 34 -0.03 18.00 4.26
C LYS A 34 0.94 18.55 3.22
N GLU A 35 1.04 19.87 3.07
CA GLU A 35 1.99 20.49 2.14
C GLU A 35 3.45 20.18 2.52
N ILE A 36 3.81 20.28 3.80
CA ILE A 36 5.13 19.90 4.31
C ILE A 36 5.40 18.42 4.04
N ILE A 37 4.45 17.55 4.37
CA ILE A 37 4.57 16.11 4.13
C ILE A 37 4.75 15.84 2.64
N PHE A 38 3.95 16.48 1.77
CA PHE A 38 4.05 16.33 0.33
C PHE A 38 5.43 16.70 -0.19
N ASN A 39 5.96 17.87 0.20
CA ASN A 39 7.30 18.30 -0.20
C ASN A 39 8.36 17.27 0.21
N ASN A 40 8.31 16.79 1.45
CA ASN A 40 9.24 15.77 1.91
C ASN A 40 9.09 14.43 1.16
N LEU A 41 7.86 14.01 0.83
CA LEU A 41 7.62 12.81 0.03
C LEU A 41 8.21 12.93 -1.38
N THR A 42 8.22 14.12 -1.99
CA THR A 42 8.88 14.33 -3.28
C THR A 42 10.40 14.19 -3.22
N GLU A 43 10.98 14.27 -2.02
CA GLU A 43 12.39 14.04 -1.73
C GLU A 43 12.68 12.63 -1.20
N ASP A 44 11.71 11.70 -1.31
CA ASP A 44 11.80 10.32 -0.82
C ASP A 44 12.04 10.21 0.71
N VAL A 45 11.63 11.24 1.44
CA VAL A 45 11.68 11.25 2.91
C VAL A 45 10.41 10.61 3.47
N ASN A 46 10.56 9.62 4.34
CA ASN A 46 9.43 8.84 4.86
C ASN A 46 8.97 9.24 6.28
N SER A 47 9.63 10.21 6.89
CA SER A 47 9.30 10.75 8.21
C SER A 47 9.97 12.10 8.42
N GLY A 48 9.41 12.94 9.28
CA GLY A 48 9.96 14.26 9.56
C GLY A 48 9.30 14.94 10.75
N GLU A 49 9.75 16.16 11.01
CA GLU A 49 9.22 17.05 12.04
C GLU A 49 8.78 18.36 11.40
N PHE A 50 7.86 19.07 12.04
CA PHE A 50 7.41 20.39 11.64
C PHE A 50 7.10 21.23 12.87
N THR A 51 7.25 22.54 12.72
CA THR A 51 7.05 23.54 13.75
C THR A 51 5.88 24.46 13.42
N GLU A 52 5.49 25.28 14.40
CA GLU A 52 4.45 26.30 14.21
C GLU A 52 4.85 27.32 13.14
N GLU A 53 6.16 27.56 12.98
CA GLU A 53 6.72 28.47 11.98
C GLU A 53 6.64 27.86 10.57
N ASP A 54 6.90 26.56 10.44
CA ASP A 54 6.81 25.83 9.16
C ASP A 54 5.36 25.78 8.64
N THR A 55 4.39 25.66 9.55
CA THR A 55 2.97 25.49 9.18
C THR A 55 2.25 26.81 8.99
N GLY A 56 2.71 27.91 9.61
CA GLY A 56 2.04 29.22 9.59
C GLY A 56 0.70 29.27 10.36
N ASP A 57 0.14 28.12 10.73
CA ASP A 57 -1.18 27.97 11.36
C ASP A 57 -1.10 27.54 12.82
N GLY A 58 0.12 27.41 13.39
CA GLY A 58 0.33 27.07 14.79
C GLY A 58 0.29 25.57 15.12
N TYR A 59 0.62 24.70 14.16
CA TYR A 59 0.78 23.27 14.40
C TYR A 59 2.26 22.91 14.54
N SER A 60 2.59 22.02 15.49
CA SER A 60 3.91 21.38 15.53
C SER A 60 3.81 19.90 15.84
N GLY A 61 4.77 19.11 15.37
CA GLY A 61 4.74 17.68 15.57
C GLY A 61 5.71 16.91 14.70
N LYS A 62 5.46 15.60 14.64
CA LYS A 62 6.24 14.66 13.85
C LYS A 62 5.31 13.85 12.97
N TRP A 63 5.80 13.41 11.84
CA TRP A 63 5.04 12.56 10.93
C TRP A 63 5.90 11.41 10.42
N LYS A 64 5.25 10.33 10.02
CA LYS A 64 5.88 9.18 9.37
C LYS A 64 4.88 8.45 8.47
N ILE A 65 5.40 7.87 7.39
CA ILE A 65 4.69 6.80 6.69
C ILE A 65 4.65 5.58 7.61
N GLN A 66 3.48 4.96 7.77
CA GLN A 66 3.39 3.62 8.35
C GLN A 66 3.93 2.60 7.32
N PRO A 67 5.07 1.95 7.60
CA PRO A 67 5.78 1.15 6.59
C PRO A 67 5.02 -0.13 6.20
N LEU A 68 4.20 -0.66 7.10
CA LEU A 68 3.32 -1.80 6.83
C LEU A 68 1.86 -1.36 6.96
N ASN A 69 1.18 -1.24 5.82
CA ASN A 69 -0.22 -0.81 5.76
C ASN A 69 -1.15 -2.01 6.01
N PHE A 70 -1.83 -2.04 7.16
CA PHE A 70 -2.75 -3.12 7.53
C PHE A 70 -3.91 -3.26 6.55
N GLN A 71 -4.49 -2.15 6.07
CA GLN A 71 -5.61 -2.18 5.14
C GLN A 71 -5.19 -2.83 3.82
N LEU A 72 -4.02 -2.47 3.28
CA LEU A 72 -3.49 -3.08 2.07
C LEU A 72 -3.23 -4.59 2.27
N MET A 73 -2.64 -4.98 3.40
CA MET A 73 -2.43 -6.39 3.74
C MET A 73 -3.76 -7.16 3.85
N LEU A 74 -4.79 -6.54 4.45
CA LEU A 74 -6.10 -7.15 4.60
C LEU A 74 -6.78 -7.39 3.24
N ARG A 75 -6.62 -6.46 2.28
CA ARG A 75 -7.13 -6.65 0.90
C ARG A 75 -6.51 -7.89 0.26
N ILE A 76 -5.17 -8.00 0.32
CA ILE A 76 -4.42 -9.13 -0.24
C ILE A 76 -4.81 -10.44 0.43
N VAL A 77 -4.82 -10.49 1.77
CA VAL A 77 -5.11 -11.72 2.53
C VAL A 77 -6.57 -12.16 2.35
N ASN A 78 -7.51 -11.21 2.23
CA ASN A 78 -8.89 -11.55 1.91
C ASN A 78 -9.01 -12.21 0.53
N TRP A 79 -8.33 -11.68 -0.49
CA TRP A 79 -8.30 -12.33 -1.79
C TRP A 79 -7.63 -13.72 -1.72
N ASP A 80 -6.45 -13.82 -1.09
CA ASP A 80 -5.68 -15.06 -0.93
C ASP A 80 -6.54 -16.17 -0.29
N TYR A 81 -7.21 -15.84 0.81
CA TYR A 81 -8.09 -16.76 1.54
C TYR A 81 -9.27 -17.28 0.69
N ASN A 82 -9.89 -16.40 -0.11
CA ASN A 82 -11.13 -16.72 -0.82
C ASN A 82 -10.89 -17.31 -2.23
N CYS A 83 -9.80 -16.93 -2.90
CA CYS A 83 -9.60 -17.21 -4.33
C CYS A 83 -8.62 -18.37 -4.61
N ILE A 84 -7.59 -18.58 -3.78
CA ILE A 84 -6.55 -19.60 -4.06
C ILE A 84 -7.11 -21.02 -4.10
N ARG A 85 -8.18 -21.31 -3.36
CA ARG A 85 -8.85 -22.62 -3.37
C ARG A 85 -10.00 -22.73 -4.37
N ALA A 86 -10.38 -21.62 -5.01
CA ALA A 86 -11.62 -21.50 -5.79
C ALA A 86 -11.39 -21.23 -7.29
N THR A 87 -10.20 -21.53 -7.85
CA THR A 87 -9.83 -21.33 -9.27
C THR A 87 -9.76 -19.88 -9.78
N GLU A 88 -9.92 -18.89 -8.89
CA GLU A 88 -9.84 -17.44 -9.22
C GLU A 88 -8.47 -16.82 -8.89
N GLY A 89 -7.43 -17.65 -8.71
CA GLY A 89 -6.07 -17.19 -8.45
C GLY A 89 -5.36 -16.63 -9.69
N LEU A 90 -4.12 -16.15 -9.50
CA LEU A 90 -3.28 -15.70 -10.62
C LEU A 90 -3.03 -16.82 -11.63
N ASN A 91 -3.25 -16.55 -12.91
CA ASN A 91 -3.17 -17.52 -14.01
C ASN A 91 -2.04 -17.22 -14.99
N LEU A 92 -1.72 -18.19 -15.87
CA LEU A 92 -0.62 -18.07 -16.84
C LEU A 92 -0.72 -16.82 -17.73
N GLU A 93 -1.93 -16.50 -18.21
CA GLU A 93 -2.15 -15.36 -19.11
C GLU A 93 -1.76 -14.04 -18.43
N GLN A 94 -2.11 -13.87 -17.15
CA GLN A 94 -1.75 -12.68 -16.38
C GLN A 94 -0.23 -12.55 -16.22
N PHE A 95 0.47 -13.65 -15.95
CA PHE A 95 1.93 -13.64 -15.90
C PHE A 95 2.54 -13.32 -17.26
N GLN A 96 2.05 -13.90 -18.36
CA GLN A 96 2.56 -13.61 -19.70
C GLN A 96 2.29 -12.18 -20.15
N LYS A 97 1.14 -11.61 -19.77
CA LYS A 97 0.84 -10.20 -20.01
C LYS A 97 1.79 -9.27 -19.26
N SER A 98 2.19 -9.62 -18.04
CA SER A 98 3.03 -8.78 -17.18
C SER A 98 4.52 -8.90 -17.47
N TYR A 99 4.99 -10.08 -17.87
CA TYR A 99 6.43 -10.38 -18.03
C TYR A 99 6.84 -10.82 -19.44
N GLY A 100 5.89 -10.92 -20.37
CA GLY A 100 6.09 -11.53 -21.68
C GLY A 100 6.01 -13.06 -21.64
N ASN A 101 5.92 -13.68 -22.82
CA ASN A 101 5.60 -15.11 -22.95
C ASN A 101 6.56 -16.05 -22.22
N VAL A 102 7.87 -15.84 -22.36
CA VAL A 102 8.90 -16.72 -21.81
C VAL A 102 9.02 -16.55 -20.29
N MET A 103 9.26 -15.32 -19.83
CA MET A 103 9.43 -15.05 -18.40
C MET A 103 8.13 -15.21 -17.63
N GLY A 104 6.99 -14.87 -18.23
CA GLY A 104 5.67 -15.11 -17.64
C GLY A 104 5.40 -16.60 -17.43
N ALA A 105 5.70 -17.46 -18.41
CA ALA A 105 5.57 -18.91 -18.23
C ALA A 105 6.50 -19.45 -17.14
N HIS A 106 7.75 -18.96 -17.08
CA HIS A 106 8.71 -19.33 -16.04
C HIS A 106 8.22 -18.94 -14.63
N TYR A 107 7.79 -17.69 -14.45
CA TYR A 107 7.29 -17.21 -13.15
C TYR A 107 5.97 -17.86 -12.75
N TYR A 108 5.07 -18.14 -13.70
CA TYR A 108 3.86 -18.93 -13.43
C TYR A 108 4.22 -20.36 -12.99
N GLY A 109 5.22 -20.99 -13.61
CA GLY A 109 5.75 -22.28 -13.17
C GLY A 109 6.19 -22.25 -11.70
N LYS A 110 6.91 -21.19 -11.29
CA LYS A 110 7.31 -20.99 -9.89
C LYS A 110 6.12 -20.73 -8.97
N TRP A 111 5.14 -19.96 -9.42
CA TRP A 111 3.89 -19.74 -8.69
C TRP A 111 3.17 -21.06 -8.36
N CYS A 112 3.07 -21.96 -9.34
CA CYS A 112 2.54 -23.32 -9.17
C CYS A 112 3.39 -24.18 -8.24
N GLU A 113 4.72 -24.18 -8.41
CA GLU A 113 5.68 -24.91 -7.56
C GLU A 113 5.55 -24.50 -6.08
N PHE A 114 5.32 -23.21 -5.83
CA PHE A 114 5.11 -22.67 -4.49
C PHE A 114 3.70 -22.88 -3.94
N LYS A 115 2.85 -23.64 -4.65
CA LYS A 115 1.45 -23.89 -4.28
C LYS A 115 0.68 -22.60 -4.08
N PHE A 116 0.90 -21.63 -4.96
CA PHE A 116 0.23 -20.33 -4.96
C PHE A 116 0.49 -19.51 -3.68
N ASN A 117 1.62 -19.74 -3.02
CA ASN A 117 1.95 -19.02 -1.79
C ASN A 117 2.57 -17.65 -2.11
N PHE A 118 1.84 -16.58 -1.79
CA PHE A 118 2.26 -15.19 -1.97
C PHE A 118 3.67 -14.90 -1.41
N PHE A 119 3.91 -15.23 -0.14
CA PHE A 119 5.18 -14.91 0.52
C PHE A 119 6.39 -15.65 -0.09
N LYS A 120 6.21 -16.89 -0.53
CA LYS A 120 7.27 -17.63 -1.25
C LYS A 120 7.59 -16.97 -2.59
N MET A 121 6.57 -16.46 -3.29
CA MET A 121 6.76 -15.76 -4.56
C MET A 121 7.46 -14.41 -4.35
N ILE A 122 7.07 -13.63 -3.34
CA ILE A 122 7.80 -12.40 -2.96
C ILE A 122 9.26 -12.70 -2.64
N ARG A 123 9.53 -13.74 -1.84
CA ARG A 123 10.91 -14.15 -1.53
C ARG A 123 11.69 -14.55 -2.79
N TYR A 124 11.05 -15.18 -3.77
CA TYR A 124 11.70 -15.59 -5.02
C TYR A 124 12.25 -14.39 -5.81
N PHE A 125 11.60 -13.23 -5.73
CA PHE A 125 12.04 -11.99 -6.37
C PHE A 125 13.07 -11.19 -5.57
N ASN A 126 13.68 -11.75 -4.51
CA ASN A 126 14.60 -11.01 -3.63
C ASN A 126 15.83 -10.38 -4.33
N GLN A 127 16.20 -10.85 -5.52
CA GLN A 127 17.29 -10.32 -6.35
C GLN A 127 16.78 -9.56 -7.59
N TYR A 128 15.45 -9.47 -7.77
CA TYR A 128 14.80 -8.89 -8.95
C TYR A 128 13.68 -7.95 -8.50
N MET A 129 14.06 -6.81 -7.90
CA MET A 129 13.11 -5.86 -7.29
C MET A 129 12.03 -5.40 -8.26
N ASP A 130 12.39 -5.07 -9.51
CA ASP A 130 11.43 -4.64 -10.54
C ASP A 130 10.43 -5.75 -10.90
N ALA A 131 10.89 -7.00 -10.96
CA ALA A 131 10.03 -8.14 -11.19
C ALA A 131 9.10 -8.40 -10.00
N GLY A 132 9.60 -8.22 -8.78
CA GLY A 132 8.80 -8.25 -7.56
C GLY A 132 7.73 -7.15 -7.53
N GLN A 133 8.07 -5.93 -7.93
CA GLN A 133 7.10 -4.85 -8.03
C GLN A 133 6.05 -5.12 -9.11
N THR A 134 6.46 -5.65 -10.26
CA THR A 134 5.54 -6.08 -11.32
C THR A 134 4.56 -7.15 -10.81
N PHE A 135 5.02 -8.05 -9.93
CA PHE A 135 4.18 -9.08 -9.32
C PHE A 135 3.13 -8.46 -8.41
N CYS A 136 3.55 -7.51 -7.56
CA CYS A 136 2.65 -6.74 -6.71
C CYS A 136 1.60 -5.98 -7.53
N ASN A 137 2.00 -5.34 -8.63
CA ASN A 137 1.08 -4.62 -9.51
C ASN A 137 0.04 -5.57 -10.13
N MET A 138 0.48 -6.70 -10.68
CA MET A 138 -0.41 -7.72 -11.23
C MET A 138 -1.37 -8.29 -10.18
N LEU A 139 -0.87 -8.56 -8.97
CA LEU A 139 -1.67 -9.03 -7.84
C LEU A 139 -2.78 -8.03 -7.48
N MET A 140 -2.46 -6.74 -7.39
CA MET A 140 -3.43 -5.71 -7.00
C MET A 140 -4.57 -5.58 -8.00
N VAL A 141 -4.31 -5.72 -9.31
CA VAL A 141 -5.38 -5.76 -10.33
C VAL A 141 -6.37 -6.89 -10.04
N VAL A 142 -5.89 -8.07 -9.68
CA VAL A 142 -6.76 -9.22 -9.39
C VAL A 142 -7.50 -9.07 -8.06
N VAL A 143 -6.86 -8.47 -7.05
CA VAL A 143 -7.50 -8.12 -5.79
C VAL A 143 -8.64 -7.13 -6.02
N GLU A 144 -8.43 -6.12 -6.87
CA GLU A 144 -9.44 -5.12 -7.23
C GLU A 144 -10.64 -5.75 -7.96
N ASP A 145 -10.39 -6.59 -8.97
CA ASP A 145 -11.42 -7.35 -9.67
C ASP A 145 -12.26 -8.22 -8.71
N TYR A 146 -11.61 -8.88 -7.75
CA TYR A 146 -12.28 -9.68 -6.73
C TYR A 146 -13.17 -8.82 -5.82
N GLU A 147 -12.66 -7.69 -5.34
CA GLU A 147 -13.41 -6.76 -4.51
C GLU A 147 -14.63 -6.18 -5.24
N GLU A 148 -14.50 -5.86 -6.53
CA GLU A 148 -15.61 -5.41 -7.38
C GLU A 148 -16.68 -6.48 -7.52
N LYS A 149 -16.30 -7.72 -7.86
CA LYS A 149 -17.23 -8.85 -7.96
C LYS A 149 -17.96 -9.07 -6.64
N LYS A 150 -17.27 -8.99 -5.51
CA LYS A 150 -17.87 -9.12 -4.18
C LYS A 150 -18.88 -8.01 -3.90
N ARG A 151 -18.53 -6.74 -4.19
CA ARG A 151 -19.46 -5.60 -4.06
C ARG A 151 -20.72 -5.78 -4.91
N ASN A 152 -20.60 -6.31 -6.12
CA ASN A 152 -21.72 -6.52 -7.03
C ASN A 152 -22.60 -7.73 -6.65
N LYS A 153 -22.04 -8.77 -6.01
CA LYS A 153 -22.82 -9.92 -5.48
C LYS A 153 -23.59 -9.61 -4.20
N SER A 154 -23.22 -8.54 -3.48
CA SER A 154 -23.87 -8.09 -2.24
C SER A 154 -24.95 -7.03 -2.45
N LYS A 155 -25.23 -6.65 -3.70
CA LYS A 155 -26.38 -5.82 -4.11
C LYS A 155 -27.52 -6.73 -4.57
#